data_AF-A0A950M748-F1
#
_entry.id   AF-A0A950M748-F1
#
_cell.length_a   1.000
_cell.length_b   1.000
_cell.length_c   1.000
_cell.angle_alpha   90.00
_cell.angle_beta   90.00
_cell.angle_gamma   90.00
#
_symmetry.space_group_name_H-M   'P 1'
#
loop_
_entity.id
_entity.type
_entity.pdbx_description
1 polymer ?
#
loop_
_entity_poly.entity_id
_entity_poly.type
_entity_poly.pdbx_seq_one_letter_code
_entity_poly.pdbx_strand_id
1 'polypeptide(L)'
;SPGLTPALIAAAKSSGLPLLPGVMTPSEIMAAREQGFKQLKLFPAVPAGGIGMLNAIAGPLPDITFCPTGGISQETASQFLALKNVACVGGSWLTPKDALAAGDWARITDLAKAASGLR
;
A
#
# COMPACT_ATOMS: atom_id res chain seq x y z
N SER A 1 8.91 -0.32 1.45
CA SER A 1 9.78 0.31 0.42
C SER A 1 8.96 0.62 -0.83
N PRO A 2 9.47 1.38 -1.84
CA PRO A 2 8.78 1.54 -3.13
C PRO A 2 8.90 0.33 -4.07
N GLY A 3 9.91 -0.52 -3.87
CA GLY A 3 10.15 -1.73 -4.65
C GLY A 3 10.83 -2.82 -3.82
N LEU A 4 11.31 -3.88 -4.48
CA LEU A 4 12.01 -5.00 -3.86
C LEU A 4 13.31 -5.32 -4.59
N THR A 5 14.40 -5.49 -3.86
CA THR A 5 15.70 -5.91 -4.40
C THR A 5 16.35 -6.96 -3.48
N PRO A 6 17.27 -7.80 -3.99
CA PRO A 6 17.97 -8.77 -3.16
C PRO A 6 18.67 -8.15 -1.94
N ALA A 7 19.31 -7.00 -2.12
CA ALA A 7 19.98 -6.29 -1.03
C ALA A 7 19.00 -5.81 0.05
N LEU A 8 17.81 -5.33 -0.35
CA LEU A 8 16.79 -4.90 0.60
C LEU A 8 16.19 -6.07 1.38
N ILE A 9 15.99 -7.22 0.72
CA ILE A 9 15.53 -8.46 1.38
C ILE A 9 16.55 -8.90 2.43
N ALA A 10 17.84 -8.93 2.06
CA ALA A 10 18.90 -9.31 2.98
C ALA A 10 18.98 -8.37 4.20
N ALA A 11 18.89 -7.06 3.97
CA ALA A 11 18.88 -6.06 5.04
C ALA A 11 17.66 -6.19 5.97
N ALA A 12 16.47 -6.43 5.41
CA ALA A 12 15.27 -6.65 6.23
C ALA A 12 15.42 -7.90 7.10
N LYS A 13 15.86 -9.03 6.51
CA LYS A 13 16.09 -10.28 7.24
C LYS A 13 17.14 -10.13 8.35
N SER A 14 18.25 -9.43 8.09
CA SER A 14 19.30 -9.23 9.11
C SER A 14 18.87 -8.28 10.23
N SER A 15 17.99 -7.31 9.94
CA SER A 15 17.51 -6.35 10.94
C SER A 15 16.50 -6.95 11.94
N GLY A 16 15.85 -8.06 11.60
CA GLY A 16 14.72 -8.61 12.36
C GLY A 16 13.42 -7.79 12.28
N LEU A 17 13.42 -6.67 11.55
CA LEU A 17 12.23 -5.84 11.35
C LEU A 17 11.38 -6.35 10.17
N PRO A 18 10.04 -6.22 10.24
CA PRO A 18 9.19 -6.56 9.12
C PRO A 18 9.43 -5.61 7.93
N LEU A 19 9.36 -6.16 6.72
CA LEU A 19 9.37 -5.41 5.48
C LEU A 19 8.03 -5.57 4.75
N LEU A 20 7.41 -4.46 4.38
CA LEU A 20 6.31 -4.41 3.42
C LEU A 20 6.88 -3.93 2.06
N PRO A 21 7.26 -4.85 1.17
CA PRO A 21 7.95 -4.49 -0.06
C PRO A 21 6.99 -4.00 -1.14
N GLY A 22 7.46 -3.06 -1.96
CA GLY A 22 6.72 -2.57 -3.12
C GLY A 22 6.81 -3.52 -4.31
N VAL A 23 5.71 -3.68 -5.03
CA VAL A 23 5.60 -4.45 -6.29
C VAL A 23 4.63 -3.73 -7.23
N MET A 24 4.77 -3.97 -8.54
CA MET A 24 3.90 -3.43 -9.58
C MET A 24 3.36 -4.53 -10.51
N THR A 25 4.05 -5.66 -10.66
CA THR A 25 3.73 -6.71 -11.64
C THR A 25 3.50 -8.10 -11.02
N PRO A 26 2.82 -9.04 -11.70
CA PRO A 26 2.66 -10.42 -11.23
C PRO A 26 4.00 -11.13 -10.97
N SER A 27 5.00 -10.94 -11.83
CA SER A 27 6.32 -11.54 -11.67
C SER A 27 7.03 -11.06 -10.41
N GLU A 28 6.92 -9.78 -10.07
CA GLU A 28 7.47 -9.23 -8.82
C GLU A 28 6.71 -9.77 -7.60
N ILE A 29 5.39 -9.94 -7.69
CA ILE A 29 4.58 -10.55 -6.62
C ILE A 29 5.03 -11.99 -6.37
N MET A 30 5.24 -12.77 -7.43
CA MET A 30 5.74 -14.15 -7.33
C MET A 30 7.13 -14.19 -6.69
N ALA A 31 8.05 -13.34 -7.14
CA ALA A 31 9.40 -13.25 -6.59
C ALA A 31 9.37 -12.85 -5.10
N ALA A 32 8.51 -11.91 -4.70
CA ALA A 32 8.35 -11.55 -3.30
C ALA A 32 7.76 -12.71 -2.46
N ARG A 33 6.78 -13.42 -3.02
CA ARG A 33 6.15 -14.59 -2.39
C ARG A 33 7.15 -15.73 -2.15
N GLU A 34 8.03 -16.02 -3.11
CA GLU A 34 9.12 -17.00 -2.97
C GLU A 34 10.10 -16.65 -1.85
N GLN A 35 10.24 -15.36 -1.54
CA GLN A 35 11.06 -14.87 -0.43
C GLN A 35 10.33 -14.87 0.92
N GLY A 36 9.07 -15.33 0.94
CA GLY A 36 8.23 -15.44 2.14
C GLY A 36 7.30 -14.25 2.38
N PHE A 37 7.26 -13.24 1.50
CA PHE A 37 6.40 -12.08 1.67
C PHE A 37 5.00 -12.35 1.12
N LYS A 38 3.99 -12.32 2.01
CA LYS A 38 2.57 -12.46 1.64
C LYS A 38 1.77 -11.15 1.74
N GLN A 39 2.32 -10.16 2.44
CA GLN A 39 1.78 -8.80 2.47
C GLN A 39 2.68 -7.92 1.60
N LEU A 40 2.10 -7.25 0.62
CA LEU A 40 2.83 -6.47 -0.37
C LEU A 40 2.23 -5.07 -0.51
N LYS A 41 3.07 -4.11 -0.87
CA LYS A 41 2.62 -2.77 -1.26
C LYS A 41 2.48 -2.72 -2.78
N LEU A 42 1.27 -2.52 -3.30
CA LEU A 42 1.12 -2.21 -4.73
C LEU A 42 1.51 -0.74 -4.93
N PHE A 43 2.58 -0.48 -5.69
CA PHE A 43 3.11 0.87 -5.85
C PHE A 43 3.73 1.12 -7.22
N PRO A 44 3.41 2.26 -7.87
CA PRO A 44 2.31 3.18 -7.55
C PRO A 44 0.95 2.57 -7.95
N ALA A 45 0.00 2.49 -7.02
CA ALA A 45 -1.21 1.67 -7.17
C ALA A 45 -2.07 2.03 -8.37
N VAL A 46 -2.41 3.31 -8.57
CA VAL A 46 -3.26 3.73 -9.71
C VAL A 46 -2.57 3.49 -11.06
N PRO A 47 -1.30 3.91 -11.29
CA PRO A 47 -0.60 3.59 -12.52
C PRO A 47 -0.38 2.09 -12.75
N ALA A 48 -0.34 1.28 -11.69
CA ALA A 48 -0.25 -0.18 -11.78
C ALA A 48 -1.58 -0.86 -12.20
N GLY A 49 -2.64 -0.10 -12.48
CA GLY A 49 -3.97 -0.62 -12.84
C GLY A 49 -4.97 -0.66 -11.70
N GLY A 50 -4.59 -0.21 -10.50
CA GLY A 50 -5.50 0.02 -9.37
C GLY A 50 -6.35 -1.20 -8.98
N ILE A 51 -7.66 -0.96 -8.81
CA ILE A 51 -8.65 -1.99 -8.47
C ILE A 51 -8.67 -3.11 -9.51
N GLY A 52 -8.52 -2.80 -10.80
CA GLY A 52 -8.51 -3.79 -11.88
C GLY A 52 -7.36 -4.79 -11.72
N MET A 53 -6.15 -4.29 -11.43
CA MET A 53 -4.97 -5.12 -11.15
C MET A 53 -5.17 -5.98 -9.89
N LEU A 54 -5.66 -5.39 -8.80
CA LEU A 54 -5.91 -6.12 -7.54
C LEU A 54 -6.94 -7.25 -7.72
N ASN A 55 -7.99 -7.03 -8.50
CA ASN A 55 -8.97 -8.08 -8.85
C ASN A 55 -8.36 -9.16 -9.74
N ALA A 56 -7.54 -8.78 -10.73
CA ALA A 56 -6.89 -9.73 -11.63
C ALA A 56 -5.90 -10.64 -10.91
N ILE A 57 -5.21 -10.14 -9.87
CA ILE A 57 -4.26 -10.93 -9.06
C ILE A 57 -4.98 -11.88 -8.10
N ALA A 58 -6.19 -11.53 -7.62
CA ALA A 58 -6.88 -12.28 -6.57
C ALA A 58 -7.17 -13.75 -6.93
N GLY A 59 -7.31 -14.05 -8.23
CA GLY A 59 -7.46 -15.42 -8.74
C GLY A 59 -6.18 -16.26 -8.66
N PRO A 60 -5.10 -15.88 -9.39
CA PRO A 60 -3.87 -16.67 -9.44
C PRO A 60 -3.04 -16.64 -8.15
N LEU A 61 -3.16 -15.59 -7.33
CA LEU A 61 -2.34 -15.40 -6.12
C LEU A 61 -3.23 -15.08 -4.91
N PRO A 62 -4.12 -16.00 -4.51
CA PRO A 62 -5.17 -15.75 -3.52
C PRO A 62 -4.64 -15.59 -2.08
N ASP A 63 -3.40 -16.00 -1.81
CA ASP A 63 -2.76 -15.90 -0.51
C ASP A 63 -2.00 -14.57 -0.29
N ILE A 64 -2.07 -13.66 -1.25
CA ILE A 64 -1.43 -12.34 -1.19
C ILE A 64 -2.42 -11.27 -0.74
N THR A 65 -1.97 -10.43 0.19
CA THR A 65 -2.71 -9.25 0.68
C THR A 65 -1.94 -7.98 0.35
N PHE A 66 -2.65 -6.92 -0.01
CA PHE A 66 -2.08 -5.68 -0.49
C PHE A 66 -2.34 -4.49 0.44
N CYS A 67 -1.37 -3.58 0.42
CA CYS A 67 -1.50 -2.19 0.83
C CYS A 67 -1.26 -1.30 -0.41
N PRO A 68 -2.28 -1.03 -1.24
CA PRO A 68 -2.09 -0.16 -2.39
C PRO A 68 -1.77 1.27 -1.94
N THR A 69 -0.80 1.90 -2.60
CA THR A 69 -0.35 3.27 -2.31
C THR A 69 0.03 3.98 -3.59
N GLY A 70 -0.34 5.26 -3.72
CA GLY A 70 -0.01 6.10 -4.87
C GLY A 70 -1.20 6.30 -5.80
N GLY A 71 -1.66 7.54 -5.89
CA GLY A 71 -2.87 7.93 -6.62
C GLY A 71 -4.19 7.67 -5.86
N ILE A 72 -4.13 7.26 -4.60
CA ILE A 72 -5.31 7.07 -3.75
C ILE A 72 -5.61 8.37 -3.00
N SER A 73 -6.89 8.73 -2.97
CA SER A 73 -7.45 9.90 -2.28
C SER A 73 -8.47 9.47 -1.23
N GLN A 74 -8.95 10.43 -0.44
CA GLN A 74 -10.00 10.18 0.54
C GLN A 74 -11.29 9.64 -0.10
N GLU A 75 -11.64 10.14 -1.28
CA GLU A 75 -12.86 9.78 -2.02
C GLU A 75 -12.78 8.38 -2.64
N THR A 76 -11.56 7.92 -2.96
CA THR A 76 -11.32 6.66 -3.67
C THR A 76 -10.89 5.52 -2.75
N ALA A 77 -10.40 5.83 -1.56
CA ALA A 77 -9.86 4.86 -0.61
C ALA A 77 -10.84 3.74 -0.22
N SER A 78 -12.11 4.06 0.02
CA SER A 78 -13.14 3.06 0.39
C SER A 78 -13.34 1.98 -0.69
N GLN A 79 -13.16 2.34 -1.97
CA GLN A 79 -13.29 1.41 -3.09
C GLN A 79 -12.17 0.36 -3.09
N PHE A 80 -10.95 0.74 -2.72
CA PHE A 80 -9.84 -0.20 -2.52
C PHE A 80 -10.05 -1.06 -1.27
N LEU A 81 -10.49 -0.44 -0.17
CA LEU A 81 -10.71 -1.13 1.12
C LEU A 81 -11.84 -2.17 1.07
N ALA A 82 -12.74 -2.08 0.09
CA ALA A 82 -13.79 -3.06 -0.16
C ALA A 82 -13.26 -4.40 -0.73
N LEU A 83 -12.03 -4.44 -1.26
CA LEU A 83 -11.45 -5.65 -1.84
C LEU A 83 -10.93 -6.59 -0.73
N LYS A 84 -11.25 -7.89 -0.83
CA LYS A 84 -10.84 -8.90 0.16
C LYS A 84 -9.33 -9.06 0.31
N ASN A 85 -8.58 -8.82 -0.77
CA ASN A 85 -7.13 -8.89 -0.78
C ASN A 85 -6.46 -7.54 -0.46
N VAL A 86 -7.19 -6.57 0.10
CA VAL A 86 -6.65 -5.29 0.57
C VAL A 86 -6.82 -5.16 2.08
N ALA A 87 -5.71 -5.04 2.80
CA ALA A 87 -5.73 -4.89 4.26
C ALA A 87 -5.92 -3.42 4.68
N CYS A 88 -5.22 -2.52 4.00
CA CYS A 88 -5.22 -1.09 4.26
C CYS A 88 -4.80 -0.33 2.99
N VAL A 89 -4.90 1.00 2.99
CA VAL A 89 -4.43 1.84 1.88
C VAL A 89 -3.43 2.87 2.41
N GLY A 90 -2.53 3.32 1.54
CA GLY A 90 -1.62 4.43 1.84
C GLY A 90 -1.91 5.63 0.95
N GLY A 91 -1.91 6.83 1.52
CA GLY A 91 -1.91 8.05 0.73
C GLY A 91 -1.56 9.30 1.51
N SER A 92 -1.11 10.31 0.75
CA SER A 92 -0.55 11.54 1.30
C SER A 92 -1.60 12.56 1.73
N TRP A 93 -2.90 12.28 1.47
CA TRP A 93 -3.97 13.23 1.77
C TRP A 93 -4.15 13.48 3.28
N LEU A 94 -3.67 12.57 4.14
CA LEU A 94 -3.70 12.75 5.60
C LEU A 94 -2.79 13.88 6.08
N THR A 95 -1.71 14.16 5.35
CA THR A 95 -0.69 15.14 5.75
C THR A 95 -0.39 16.10 4.60
N PRO A 96 -1.33 17.01 4.25
CA PRO A 96 -1.09 18.03 3.23
C PRO A 96 0.15 18.87 3.59
N LYS A 97 0.99 19.17 2.59
CA LYS A 97 2.26 19.89 2.80
C LYS A 97 2.06 21.27 3.40
N ASP A 98 1.00 21.95 3.00
CA ASP A 98 0.59 23.26 3.52
C ASP A 98 0.16 23.19 4.98
N ALA A 99 -0.62 22.17 5.36
CA ALA A 99 -1.01 21.96 6.76
C ALA A 99 0.21 21.67 7.65
N LEU A 100 1.16 20.85 7.16
CA LEU A 100 2.42 20.59 7.87
C LEU A 100 3.27 21.87 8.03
N ALA A 101 3.43 22.65 6.96
CA ALA A 101 4.21 23.87 6.98
C ALA A 101 3.61 24.94 7.91
N ALA A 102 2.28 25.00 8.01
CA ALA A 102 1.56 25.92 8.89
C ALA A 102 1.42 25.43 10.33
N GLY A 103 1.80 24.18 10.64
CA GLY A 103 1.54 23.56 11.95
C GLY A 103 0.04 23.38 12.23
N ASP A 104 -0.78 23.20 11.20
CA ASP A 104 -2.23 23.02 11.29
C ASP A 104 -2.59 21.58 11.71
N TRP A 105 -2.32 21.29 12.98
CA TRP A 105 -2.58 19.98 13.58
C TRP A 105 -4.07 19.66 13.69
N ALA A 106 -4.92 20.69 13.75
CA ALA A 106 -6.37 20.54 13.78
C ALA A 106 -6.86 19.93 12.46
N ARG A 107 -6.44 20.49 11.32
CA ARG A 107 -6.78 19.94 10.00
C ARG A 107 -6.25 18.53 9.81
N ILE A 108 -5.01 18.24 10.21
CA ILE A 108 -4.45 16.87 10.14
C ILE A 108 -5.27 15.89 11.00
N THR A 109 -5.70 16.32 12.18
CA THR A 109 -6.56 15.51 13.06
C THR A 109 -7.90 15.20 12.40
N ASP A 110 -8.54 16.19 11.78
CA ASP A 110 -9.83 16.00 11.11
C ASP A 110 -9.71 15.08 9.88
N LEU A 111 -8.63 15.23 9.10
CA LEU A 111 -8.31 14.34 7.98
C LEU A 111 -8.08 12.89 8.47
N ALA A 112 -7.35 12.72 9.57
CA ALA A 112 -7.12 11.40 10.17
C ALA A 112 -8.43 10.77 10.68
N LYS A 113 -9.29 11.53 11.36
CA LYS A 113 -10.62 11.06 11.79
C LYS A 113 -11.45 10.61 10.60
N ALA A 114 -11.54 11.45 9.56
CA ALA A 114 -12.31 11.12 8.37
C ALA A 114 -11.75 9.87 7.65
N ALA A 115 -10.42 9.73 7.56
CA ALA A 115 -9.79 8.54 6.99
C ALA A 115 -10.01 7.28 7.83
N SER A 116 -10.05 7.39 9.16
CA SER A 116 -10.28 6.24 10.06
C SER A 116 -11.69 5.66 9.94
N GLY A 117 -12.67 6.47 9.51
CA GLY A 117 -14.05 6.03 9.28
C GLY A 117 -14.32 5.45 7.89
N LEU A 118 -13.29 5.22 7.07
CA LEU A 118 -13.46 4.68 5.71
C LEU A 118 -13.75 3.18 5.66
N ARG A 119 -13.68 2.48 6.80
CA ARG A 119 -13.98 1.06 6.93
C ARG A 119 -14.61 0.76 8.28
#